data_AF-A0A2V8YLS3-F1
#
_entry.id   AF-A0A2V8YLS3-F1
#
_cell.length_a   1.000
_cell.length_b   1.000
_cell.length_c   1.000
_cell.angle_alpha   90.00
_cell.angle_beta   90.00
_cell.angle_gamma   90.00
#
_symmetry.space_group_name_H-M   'P 1'
#
loop_
_entity.id
_entity.type
_entity.pdbx_description
1 polymer ?
#
loop_
_entity_poly.entity_id
_entity_poly.type
_entity_poly.pdbx_seq_one_letter_code
_entity_poly.pdbx_strand_id
1 'polypeptide(L)' 'MVEALKKDYRTAPISEQDRTMLDYVVKLTKDATKCSPADHAKLRSAGFDDRGILQITLIASWFNYINRVADALGVGRD' A
#
# COMPACT_ATOMS: atom_id res chain seq x y z
N MET A 1 0.10 18.04 -0.72
CA MET A 1 0.50 16.68 -0.31
C MET A 1 -0.43 15.61 -0.88
N VAL A 2 -1.71 15.59 -0.50
CA VAL A 2 -2.70 14.58 -0.95
C VAL A 2 -2.80 14.47 -2.48
N GLU A 3 -2.88 15.60 -3.19
CA GLU A 3 -2.96 15.60 -4.66
C GLU A 3 -1.69 15.06 -5.34
N ALA A 4 -0.51 15.26 -4.74
CA ALA A 4 0.74 14.68 -5.25
C ALA A 4 0.77 13.16 -5.09
N LEU A 5 0.28 12.65 -3.94
CA LEU A 5 0.14 11.22 -3.68
C LEU A 5 -0.84 10.53 -4.63
N LYS A 6 -1.99 11.18 -4.90
CA LYS A 6 -2.99 10.68 -5.86
C LYS A 6 -2.43 10.62 -7.28
N LYS A 7 -1.64 11.61 -7.69
CA LYS A 7 -1.06 11.68 -9.04
C LYS A 7 0.06 10.65 -9.24
N ASP A 8 1.09 10.72 -8.40
CA ASP A 8 2.17 9.75 -8.37
C ASP A 8 2.97 9.86 -7.07
N TYR A 9 2.79 8.90 -6.16
CA TYR A 9 3.53 8.85 -4.90
C TYR A 9 5.05 8.80 -5.07
N ARG A 10 5.57 8.36 -6.23
CA ARG A 10 7.02 8.33 -6.52
C ARG A 10 7.64 9.72 -6.60
N THR A 11 6.84 10.73 -6.94
CA THR A 11 7.29 12.13 -7.05
C THR A 11 6.83 12.99 -5.87
N ALA A 12 5.96 12.45 -5.00
CA ALA A 12 5.49 13.15 -3.83
C ALA A 12 6.63 13.42 -2.81
N PRO A 13 6.62 14.57 -2.12
CA PRO A 13 7.62 14.92 -1.11
C PRO A 13 7.33 14.20 0.22
N ILE A 14 7.50 12.88 0.21
CA ILE A 14 7.30 12.00 1.37
C ILE A 14 8.63 11.47 1.90
N SER A 15 8.61 10.99 3.15
CA SER A 15 9.77 10.35 3.76
C SER A 15 10.18 9.07 3.02
N GLU A 16 11.43 8.65 3.17
CA GLU A 16 11.90 7.36 2.64
C GLU A 16 11.15 6.18 3.27
N GLN A 17 10.76 6.31 4.55
CA GLN A 17 9.95 5.34 5.25
C GLN A 17 8.58 5.17 4.59
N ASP A 18 7.87 6.27 4.33
CA ASP A 18 6.57 6.24 3.65
C ASP A 18 6.69 5.71 2.22
N ARG A 19 7.75 6.09 1.50
CA ARG A 19 8.00 5.59 0.14
C ARG A 19 8.19 4.07 0.13
N THR A 20 8.96 3.54 1.07
CA THR A 20 9.19 2.09 1.21
C THR A 20 7.89 1.35 1.53
N MET A 21 7.06 1.89 2.42
CA MET A 21 5.72 1.37 2.70
C MET A 21 4.85 1.34 1.43
N LEU A 22 4.81 2.44 0.69
CA LEU A 22 3.97 2.54 -0.51
C LEU A 22 4.44 1.62 -1.64
N ASP A 23 5.75 1.42 -1.81
CA ASP A 23 6.29 0.45 -2.77
C ASP A 23 5.84 -0.98 -2.46
N TYR A 24 5.86 -1.38 -1.19
CA TYR A 24 5.32 -2.67 -0.75
C TYR A 24 3.81 -2.77 -1.01
N VAL A 25 3.03 -1.74 -0.64
CA VAL A 25 1.57 -1.72 -0.86
C VAL A 25 1.22 -1.81 -2.34
N VAL A 26 1.95 -1.12 -3.23
CA VAL A 26 1.76 -1.22 -4.68
C VAL A 26 2.03 -2.62 -5.18
N LYS A 27 3.10 -3.26 -4.70
CA LYS A 27 3.41 -4.66 -5.06
C LYS A 27 2.30 -5.61 -4.61
N LEU A 28 1.88 -5.50 -3.34
CA LEU A 28 0.80 -6.29 -2.75
C LEU A 28 -0.51 -6.15 -3.54
N THR A 29 -0.87 -4.92 -3.95
CA THR A 29 -2.09 -4.64 -4.71
C THR A 29 -2.04 -5.18 -6.13
N LYS A 30 -0.88 -5.14 -6.79
CA LYS A 30 -0.71 -5.70 -8.14
C LYS A 30 -0.70 -7.22 -8.15
N ASP A 31 0.08 -7.81 -7.24
CA ASP A 31 0.29 -9.26 -7.17
C ASP A 31 0.86 -9.66 -5.80
N ALA A 32 -0.04 -9.97 -4.87
CA ALA A 32 0.31 -10.40 -3.52
C ALA A 32 1.18 -11.67 -3.49
N THR A 33 1.09 -12.52 -4.51
CA THR A 33 1.87 -13.78 -4.58
C THR A 33 3.36 -13.55 -4.79
N LYS A 34 3.74 -12.34 -5.24
CA LYS A 34 5.14 -11.93 -5.40
C LYS A 34 5.74 -11.31 -4.13
N CYS A 35 4.93 -11.03 -3.11
CA CYS A 35 5.44 -10.56 -1.82
C CYS A 35 6.31 -11.65 -1.19
N SER A 36 7.42 -11.23 -0.59
CA SER A 36 8.47 -12.12 -0.12
C SER A 36 9.05 -11.63 1.22
N PRO A 37 9.79 -12.48 1.95
CA PRO A 37 10.49 -12.06 3.16
C PRO A 37 11.43 -10.86 2.96
N ALA A 38 11.98 -10.69 1.75
CA ALA A 38 12.84 -9.56 1.41
C ALA A 38 12.09 -8.22 1.43
N ASP A 39 10.80 -8.20 1.12
CA ASP A 39 9.99 -6.98 1.19
C ASP A 39 9.77 -6.58 2.65
N HIS A 40 9.51 -7.55 3.53
CA HIS A 40 9.40 -7.31 4.98
C HIS A 40 10.73 -6.85 5.58
N ALA A 41 11.86 -7.40 5.11
CA ALA A 41 13.18 -6.95 5.53
C ALA A 41 13.41 -5.47 5.20
N LYS A 42 13.03 -5.01 3.99
CA LYS A 42 13.10 -3.60 3.61
C LYS A 42 12.23 -2.71 4.50
N LEU A 43 11.01 -3.15 4.83
CA LEU A 43 10.13 -2.41 5.75
C LEU A 43 10.76 -2.29 7.14
N ARG A 44 11.40 -3.35 7.65
CA ARG A 44 12.14 -3.29 8.92
C ARG A 44 13.32 -2.34 8.86
N SER A 45 14.10 -2.37 7.78
CA SER A 45 15.20 -1.41 7.56
C SER A 45 14.73 0.04 7.49
N ALA A 46 13.50 0.27 7.02
CA ALA A 46 12.85 1.57 7.01
C ALA A 46 12.24 1.97 8.38
N GLY A 47 12.34 1.12 9.41
CA GLY A 47 11.92 1.42 10.79
C GLY A 47 10.53 0.91 11.18
N PHE A 48 9.88 0.07 10.36
CA PHE A 48 8.64 -0.60 10.77
C PHE A 48 8.92 -1.85 11.61
N ASP A 49 8.14 -2.05 12.67
CA ASP A 49 8.12 -3.29 13.42
C ASP A 49 7.15 -4.32 12.80
N ASP A 50 7.15 -5.55 13.31
CA ASP A 50 6.29 -6.61 12.77
C ASP A 50 4.80 -6.27 12.87
N ARG A 51 4.41 -5.55 13.93
CA ARG A 51 3.03 -5.06 14.09
C ARG A 51 2.69 -4.03 13.02
N GLY A 52 3.59 -3.09 12.73
CA GLY A 52 3.44 -2.10 11.67
C GLY A 52 3.32 -2.77 10.29
N ILE A 53 4.16 -3.75 9.99
CA ILE A 53 4.11 -4.51 8.72
C ILE A 53 2.76 -5.25 8.59
N LEU A 54 2.28 -5.86 9.68
CA LEU A 54 0.96 -6.48 9.71
C LEU A 54 -0.15 -5.45 9.44
N GLN A 55 -0.12 -4.28 10.10
CA GLN A 55 -1.11 -3.23 9.89
C GLN A 55 -1.11 -2.68 8.47
N ILE A 56 0.06 -2.41 7.88
CA ILE A 56 0.21 -1.99 6.49
C ILE A 56 -0.47 -3.01 5.56
N THR A 57 -0.17 -4.29 5.76
CA THR A 57 -0.72 -5.39 4.95
C THR A 57 -2.23 -5.51 5.07
N LEU A 58 -2.76 -5.43 6.30
CA LEU A 58 -4.21 -5.53 6.56
C LEU A 58 -4.98 -4.37 5.96
N ILE A 59 -4.50 -3.13 6.15
CA ILE A 59 -5.17 -1.93 5.61
C ILE A 59 -5.17 -1.96 4.08
N ALA A 60 -4.03 -2.25 3.45
CA ALA A 60 -3.95 -2.36 2.00
C ALA A 60 -4.87 -3.45 1.44
N SER A 61 -4.92 -4.61 2.10
CA SER A 61 -5.78 -5.74 1.70
C SER A 61 -7.27 -5.41 1.86
N TRP A 62 -7.64 -4.70 2.92
CA TRP A 62 -9.01 -4.23 3.13
C TRP A 62 -9.47 -3.29 2.01
N PHE A 63 -8.64 -2.32 1.63
CA PHE A 63 -8.95 -1.43 0.50
C PHE A 63 -9.08 -2.20 -0.82
N ASN A 64 -8.20 -3.19 -1.05
CA ASN A 64 -8.30 -4.07 -2.21
C ASN A 64 -9.64 -4.84 -2.26
N TYR A 65 -10.11 -5.34 -1.11
CA TYR A 65 -11.40 -6.01 -1.03
C TYR A 65 -12.56 -5.04 -1.27
N ILE A 66 -12.64 -3.93 -0.52
CA ILE A 66 -13.80 -3.03 -0.57
C ILE A 66 -13.90 -2.29 -1.91
N ASN A 67 -12.78 -1.95 -2.55
CA ASN A 67 -12.79 -1.33 -3.88
C ASN A 67 -13.43 -2.27 -4.90
N ARG A 68 -13.12 -3.58 -4.85
CA ARG A 68 -13.74 -4.58 -5.74
C ARG A 68 -15.25 -4.69 -5.50
N VAL A 69 -15.69 -4.63 -4.24
CA VAL A 69 -17.11 -4.65 -3.89
C VAL A 69 -17.82 -3.40 -4.42
N ALA A 70 -17.25 -2.22 -4.18
CA ALA A 70 -17.80 -0.95 -4.66
C ALA A 70 -17.89 -0.90 -6.18
N ASP A 71 -16.82 -1.30 -6.87
CA ASP A 71 -16.75 -1.34 -8.33
C ASP A 71 -17.76 -2.31 -8.94
N ALA A 72 -17.95 -3.49 -8.32
CA ALA A 72 -18.89 -4.51 -8.78
C ALA A 72 -20.35 -4.10 -8.57
N LEU A 73 -20.66 -3.35 -7.51
CA LEU A 73 -22.01 -2.89 -7.18
C LEU A 73 -22.35 -1.51 -7.79
N GLY A 74 -21.39 -0.85 -8.43
CA GLY A 74 -21.60 0.47 -9.05
C GLY A 74 -21.75 1.62 -8.06
N VAL A 75 -21.21 1.48 -6.84
CA VAL A 75 -21.28 2.52 -5.81
C VAL A 75 -20.56 3.78 -6.31
N GLY A 76 -21.25 4.94 -6.27
CA GLY A 76 -20.67 6.23 -6.67
C GLY A 76 -20.62 6.48 -8.18
N ARG A 77 -21.42 5.76 -8.97
CA ARG A 77 -21.58 5.97 -10.43
C ARG A 77 -22.78 6.86 -10.82
N ASP A 78 -23.39 7.54 -9.86
CA ASP A 78 -24.43 8.56 -10.09
C ASP A 78 -23.83 9.94 -10.34
#